data_AF-A0A2N3D094-F1
#
_entry.id   AF-A0A2N3D094-F1
#
_cell.length_a   1.000
_cell.length_b   1.000
_cell.length_c   1.000
_cell.angle_alpha   90.00
_cell.angle_beta   90.00
_cell.angle_gamma   90.00
#
_symmetry.space_group_name_H-M   'P 1'
#
loop_
_entity.id
_entity.type
_entity.pdbx_description
1 polymer ?
#
loop_
_entity_poly.entity_id
_entity_poly.type
_entity_poly.pdbx_seq_one_letter_code
_entity_poly.pdbx_strand_id
1 'polypeptide(L)'
;GALRADGRSVTILPVGSDGLVDMEAARAAIQPGVALVAAMLVNNEIGVIQPVAELAELAHAVGAMLLCDAVQGYGRVAIPDSVDLVAVSAHKIHGPKGVGALWIRDGVTLSPLMHGGGQEAGGRSGTLSPALCAGFGAAAQLAKDAQAADSAHVARLAQAAWALFNASGWTLNGSPHARYPGNLNLRYPGLDVARLMSDLRDIAFSAGSACASGSGRPSHVLRAIGLSDAQARSSIRIGFGRYTQEDELLEACRRIDAAARAQQVAA
;
A
#
# COMPACT_ATOMS: atom_id res chain seq x y z
N GLY A 1 4.29 -18.46 -9.37
CA GLY A 1 3.57 -17.35 -10.04
C GLY A 1 3.67 -17.55 -11.53
N ALA A 2 2.74 -16.99 -12.31
CA ALA A 2 2.62 -17.22 -13.76
C ALA A 2 3.95 -17.03 -14.52
N LEU A 3 4.70 -15.96 -14.24
CA LEU A 3 6.00 -15.71 -14.90
C LEU A 3 7.02 -16.85 -14.71
N ARG A 4 7.09 -17.45 -13.52
CA ARG A 4 7.98 -18.61 -13.26
C ARG A 4 7.49 -19.87 -13.98
N ALA A 5 6.17 -20.02 -14.13
CA ALA A 5 5.58 -21.12 -14.89
C ALA A 5 5.91 -20.99 -16.40
N ASP A 6 6.01 -19.75 -16.89
CA ASP A 6 6.45 -19.43 -18.25
C ASP A 6 7.99 -19.42 -18.42
N GLY A 7 8.73 -19.97 -17.45
CA GLY A 7 10.20 -20.12 -17.52
C GLY A 7 11.00 -18.84 -17.25
N ARG A 8 10.37 -17.74 -16.82
CA ARG A 8 11.08 -16.49 -16.50
C ARG A 8 11.65 -16.53 -15.09
N SER A 9 12.88 -16.03 -14.94
CA SER A 9 13.48 -15.80 -13.63
C SER A 9 12.76 -14.65 -12.91
N VAL A 10 12.50 -14.83 -11.61
CA VAL A 10 11.87 -13.80 -10.77
C VAL A 10 12.61 -13.75 -9.45
N THR A 11 13.21 -12.61 -9.17
CA THR A 11 13.87 -12.30 -7.89
C THR A 11 12.93 -11.43 -7.06
N ILE A 12 12.71 -11.79 -5.80
CA ILE A 12 11.99 -10.96 -4.84
C ILE A 12 13.05 -10.30 -3.97
N LEU A 13 13.15 -8.97 -4.04
CA LEU A 13 14.11 -8.22 -3.24
C LEU A 13 13.70 -8.28 -1.76
N PRO A 14 14.66 -8.50 -0.84
CA PRO A 14 14.39 -8.42 0.58
C PRO A 14 14.12 -6.97 1.01
N VAL A 15 13.49 -6.82 2.17
CA VAL A 15 13.27 -5.54 2.82
C VAL A 15 13.89 -5.57 4.22
N GLY A 16 14.24 -4.41 4.74
CA GLY A 16 14.65 -4.23 6.13
C GLY A 16 13.48 -4.38 7.11
N SER A 17 13.79 -4.32 8.41
CA SER A 17 12.78 -4.31 9.48
C SER A 17 11.90 -3.05 9.48
N ASP A 18 12.37 -1.99 8.82
CA ASP A 18 11.62 -0.78 8.52
C ASP A 18 10.74 -0.90 7.27
N GLY A 19 10.79 -2.03 6.56
CA GLY A 19 10.01 -2.29 5.36
C GLY A 19 10.50 -1.58 4.09
N LEU A 20 11.65 -0.91 4.13
CA LEU A 20 12.30 -0.38 2.93
C LEU A 20 13.05 -1.50 2.22
N VAL A 21 13.05 -1.47 0.89
CA VAL A 21 13.84 -2.40 0.08
C VAL A 21 15.33 -2.27 0.43
N ASP A 22 16.02 -3.40 0.50
CA ASP A 22 17.47 -3.42 0.63
C ASP A 22 18.10 -2.96 -0.70
N MET A 23 18.67 -1.75 -0.69
CA MET A 23 19.26 -1.13 -1.89
C MET A 23 20.56 -1.81 -2.32
N GLU A 24 21.30 -2.46 -1.41
CA GLU A 24 22.50 -3.23 -1.79
C GLU A 24 22.09 -4.54 -2.48
N ALA A 25 21.07 -5.23 -1.94
CA ALA A 25 20.48 -6.38 -2.61
C ALA A 25 19.87 -6.00 -3.97
N ALA A 26 19.24 -4.82 -4.07
CA ALA A 26 18.71 -4.30 -5.33
C ALA A 26 19.84 -4.09 -6.35
N ARG A 27 20.95 -3.43 -5.99
CA ARG A 27 22.12 -3.25 -6.86
C ARG A 27 22.70 -4.59 -7.33
N ALA A 28 22.79 -5.58 -6.43
CA ALA A 28 23.32 -6.89 -6.77
C ALA A 28 22.41 -7.69 -7.72
N ALA A 29 21.08 -7.52 -7.60
CA ALA A 29 20.10 -8.26 -8.38
C ALA A 29 19.70 -7.60 -9.71
N ILE A 30 19.72 -6.26 -9.78
CA ILE A 30 19.37 -5.48 -10.97
C ILE A 30 20.62 -5.38 -11.84
N GLN A 31 20.80 -6.39 -12.69
CA GLN A 31 21.97 -6.59 -13.55
C GLN A 31 21.54 -6.71 -15.03
N PRO A 32 22.47 -6.61 -16.00
CA PRO A 32 22.14 -6.80 -17.41
C PRO A 32 21.36 -8.10 -17.67
N GLY A 33 20.27 -8.01 -18.43
CA GLY A 33 19.33 -9.11 -18.67
C GLY A 33 18.06 -9.06 -17.84
N VAL A 34 17.99 -8.19 -16.82
CA VAL A 34 16.71 -7.83 -16.19
C VAL A 34 15.87 -7.02 -17.19
N ALA A 35 14.62 -7.43 -17.39
CA ALA A 35 13.71 -6.73 -18.31
C ALA A 35 12.81 -5.70 -17.61
N LEU A 36 12.44 -5.98 -16.36
CA LEU A 36 11.49 -5.18 -15.59
C LEU A 36 11.82 -5.26 -14.10
N VAL A 37 11.88 -4.10 -13.46
CA VAL A 37 11.82 -3.94 -12.00
C VAL A 37 10.40 -3.45 -11.66
N ALA A 38 9.77 -4.05 -10.66
CA ALA A 38 8.42 -3.66 -10.24
C ALA A 38 8.41 -3.38 -8.74
N ALA A 39 7.94 -2.20 -8.35
CA ALA A 39 7.90 -1.76 -6.97
C ALA A 39 6.60 -1.01 -6.67
N MET A 40 6.04 -1.27 -5.49
CA MET A 40 4.96 -0.44 -4.96
C MET A 40 5.52 0.90 -4.50
N LEU A 41 4.84 2.00 -4.81
CA LEU A 41 5.20 3.32 -4.29
C LEU A 41 4.94 3.43 -2.79
N VAL A 42 3.77 2.94 -2.36
CA VAL A 42 3.35 2.91 -0.95
C VAL A 42 2.86 1.51 -0.64
N ASN A 43 3.47 0.83 0.33
CA ASN A 43 3.01 -0.47 0.77
C ASN A 43 1.58 -0.35 1.33
N ASN A 44 0.66 -1.16 0.82
CA ASN A 44 -0.75 -1.08 1.19
C ASN A 44 -1.01 -1.51 2.63
N GLU A 45 -0.15 -2.34 3.21
CA GLU A 45 -0.32 -2.92 4.54
C GLU A 45 0.34 -2.07 5.61
N ILE A 46 1.63 -1.75 5.44
CA ILE A 46 2.42 -1.00 6.43
C ILE A 46 2.64 0.46 6.05
N GLY A 47 2.13 0.97 4.94
CA GLY A 47 2.18 2.40 4.60
C GLY A 47 3.56 2.96 4.25
N VAL A 48 4.60 2.12 4.25
CA VAL A 48 5.97 2.51 3.93
C VAL A 48 6.09 2.95 2.47
N ILE A 49 6.73 4.10 2.24
CA ILE A 49 7.02 4.65 0.91
C ILE A 49 8.37 4.08 0.45
N GLN A 50 8.42 3.45 -0.71
CA GLN A 50 9.64 2.87 -1.26
C GLN A 50 10.48 3.92 -2.02
N PRO A 51 11.82 3.73 -2.10
CA PRO A 51 12.73 4.57 -2.89
C PRO A 51 12.61 4.24 -4.40
N VAL A 52 11.44 4.52 -4.97
CA VAL A 52 11.10 4.14 -6.35
C VAL A 52 11.97 4.88 -7.38
N ALA A 53 12.36 6.13 -7.10
CA ALA A 53 13.21 6.90 -8.00
C ALA A 53 14.58 6.24 -8.18
N GLU A 54 15.19 5.84 -7.07
CA GLU A 54 16.49 5.16 -7.02
C GLU A 54 16.43 3.77 -7.66
N LEU A 55 15.32 3.04 -7.47
CA LEU A 55 15.10 1.78 -8.17
C LEU A 55 14.96 1.97 -9.69
N ALA A 56 14.34 3.07 -10.13
CA ALA A 56 14.23 3.41 -11.55
C ALA A 56 15.61 3.65 -12.16
N GLU A 57 16.45 4.43 -11.48
CA GLU A 57 17.84 4.70 -11.90
C GLU A 57 18.65 3.40 -12.05
N LEU A 58 18.52 2.48 -11.08
CA LEU A 58 19.16 1.16 -11.17
C LEU A 58 18.64 0.33 -12.34
N ALA A 59 17.33 0.32 -12.56
CA ALA A 59 16.71 -0.40 -13.67
C ALA A 59 17.22 0.13 -15.02
N HIS A 60 17.19 1.45 -15.20
CA HIS A 60 17.62 2.11 -16.43
C HIS A 60 19.11 1.92 -16.71
N ALA A 61 19.96 1.90 -15.68
CA ALA A 61 21.40 1.65 -15.83
C ALA A 61 21.74 0.29 -16.48
N VAL A 62 20.82 -0.68 -16.44
CA VAL A 62 20.98 -2.00 -17.06
C VAL A 62 20.02 -2.23 -18.24
N GLY A 63 19.31 -1.19 -18.68
CA GLY A 63 18.34 -1.26 -19.79
C GLY A 63 16.99 -1.89 -19.43
N ALA A 64 16.68 -2.05 -18.14
CA ALA A 64 15.39 -2.55 -17.66
C ALA A 64 14.38 -1.41 -17.52
N MET A 65 13.09 -1.72 -17.65
CA MET A 65 12.01 -0.78 -17.30
C MET A 65 11.68 -0.82 -15.82
N LEU A 66 11.04 0.23 -15.30
CA LEU A 66 10.44 0.26 -13.98
C LEU A 66 8.90 0.41 -14.02
N LEU A 67 8.19 -0.56 -13.43
CA LEU A 67 6.77 -0.47 -13.09
C LEU A 67 6.58 0.01 -11.65
N CYS A 68 5.96 1.16 -11.49
CA CYS A 68 5.51 1.70 -10.23
C CYS A 68 4.05 1.31 -9.97
N ASP A 69 3.78 0.49 -8.96
CA ASP A 69 2.43 0.34 -8.41
C ASP A 69 2.13 1.52 -7.49
N ALA A 70 1.44 2.52 -8.03
CA ALA A 70 1.02 3.71 -7.33
C ALA A 70 -0.41 3.62 -6.77
N VAL A 71 -1.02 2.44 -6.69
CA VAL A 71 -2.42 2.27 -6.25
C VAL A 71 -2.69 2.92 -4.89
N GLN A 72 -1.74 2.83 -3.95
CA GLN A 72 -1.85 3.48 -2.64
C GLN A 72 -1.15 4.83 -2.54
N GLY A 73 -0.36 5.22 -3.54
CA GLY A 73 0.39 6.47 -3.55
C GLY A 73 -0.24 7.59 -4.40
N TYR A 74 -1.02 7.25 -5.42
CA TYR A 74 -1.61 8.21 -6.34
C TYR A 74 -2.52 9.20 -5.61
N GLY A 75 -2.32 10.50 -5.87
CA GLY A 75 -3.00 11.60 -5.19
C GLY A 75 -2.53 11.88 -3.75
N ARG A 76 -1.52 11.15 -3.24
CA ARG A 76 -1.03 11.28 -1.86
C ARG A 76 0.46 11.62 -1.79
N VAL A 77 1.28 10.88 -2.53
CA VAL A 77 2.73 11.09 -2.63
C VAL A 77 3.12 11.32 -4.08
N ALA A 78 4.24 12.00 -4.28
CA ALA A 78 4.77 12.22 -5.63
C ALA A 78 5.14 10.88 -6.27
N ILE A 79 4.73 10.70 -7.52
CA ILE A 79 5.16 9.58 -8.35
C ILE A 79 6.44 10.05 -9.05
N PRO A 80 7.57 9.34 -8.96
CA PRO A 80 8.80 9.78 -9.60
C PRO A 80 8.66 9.86 -11.13
N ASP A 81 9.19 10.91 -11.74
CA ASP A 81 9.15 11.08 -13.20
C ASP A 81 10.01 10.06 -13.95
N SER A 82 10.89 9.33 -13.23
CA SER A 82 11.78 8.30 -13.77
C SER A 82 11.09 6.94 -14.01
N VAL A 83 9.84 6.73 -13.60
CA VAL A 83 9.11 5.47 -13.81
C VAL A 83 8.63 5.30 -15.27
N ASP A 84 8.59 4.08 -15.80
CA ASP A 84 8.16 3.83 -17.18
C ASP A 84 6.70 3.44 -17.30
N LEU A 85 6.20 2.79 -16.25
CA LEU A 85 4.82 2.32 -16.14
C LEU A 85 4.28 2.70 -14.76
N VAL A 86 3.03 3.19 -14.69
CA VAL A 86 2.37 3.52 -13.42
C VAL A 86 1.00 2.89 -13.36
N ALA A 87 0.80 1.98 -12.41
CA ALA A 87 -0.51 1.42 -12.13
C ALA A 87 -1.26 2.26 -11.08
N VAL A 88 -2.51 2.61 -11.39
CA VAL A 88 -3.39 3.38 -10.49
C VAL A 88 -4.79 2.76 -10.44
N SER A 89 -5.51 3.00 -9.33
CA SER A 89 -6.89 2.55 -9.16
C SER A 89 -7.79 3.64 -8.60
N ALA A 90 -8.95 3.83 -9.21
CA ALA A 90 -9.87 4.92 -8.88
C ALA A 90 -10.40 4.84 -7.45
N HIS A 91 -10.77 3.64 -6.98
CA HIS A 91 -11.35 3.47 -5.65
C HIS A 91 -10.41 3.76 -4.47
N LYS A 92 -9.12 4.01 -4.74
CA LYS A 92 -8.16 4.48 -3.72
C LYS A 92 -8.09 5.99 -3.61
N ILE A 93 -8.66 6.72 -4.56
CA ILE A 93 -8.78 8.17 -4.55
C ILE A 93 -10.25 8.63 -4.52
N HIS A 94 -11.11 7.82 -3.89
CA HIS A 94 -12.56 8.05 -3.77
C HIS A 94 -13.35 7.99 -5.10
N GLY A 95 -12.76 7.46 -6.17
CA GLY A 95 -13.45 7.14 -7.41
C GLY A 95 -14.21 5.80 -7.36
N PRO A 96 -14.88 5.42 -8.46
CA PRO A 96 -15.65 4.18 -8.51
C PRO A 96 -14.78 2.92 -8.46
N LYS A 97 -15.31 1.83 -7.89
CA LYS A 97 -14.72 0.49 -8.00
C LYS A 97 -14.88 -0.03 -9.43
N GLY A 98 -14.00 -0.95 -9.85
CA GLY A 98 -14.07 -1.60 -11.16
C GLY A 98 -13.36 -0.85 -12.29
N VAL A 99 -12.63 0.23 -11.99
CA VAL A 99 -11.79 0.96 -12.96
C VAL A 99 -10.44 1.35 -12.37
N GLY A 100 -9.42 1.31 -13.22
CA GLY A 100 -8.05 1.74 -12.96
C GLY A 100 -7.40 2.13 -14.28
N ALA A 101 -6.12 2.51 -14.23
CA ALA A 101 -5.34 2.83 -15.42
C ALA A 101 -3.91 2.33 -15.25
N LEU A 102 -3.28 2.04 -16.38
CA LEU A 102 -1.84 1.87 -16.51
C LEU A 102 -1.36 3.03 -17.38
N TRP A 103 -0.66 3.98 -16.78
CA TRP A 103 0.06 4.98 -17.56
C TRP A 103 1.32 4.34 -18.13
N ILE A 104 1.61 4.62 -19.39
CA ILE A 104 2.74 4.08 -20.15
C ILE A 104 3.53 5.29 -20.65
N ARG A 105 4.83 5.35 -20.34
CA ARG A 105 5.72 6.41 -20.83
C ARG A 105 5.75 6.41 -22.36
N ASP A 106 5.80 7.60 -22.95
CA ASP A 106 6.03 7.76 -24.39
C ASP A 106 7.26 6.98 -24.87
N GLY A 107 7.11 6.26 -25.98
CA GLY A 107 8.16 5.39 -26.53
C GLY A 107 8.18 3.97 -25.96
N VAL A 108 7.47 3.69 -24.86
CA VAL A 108 7.31 2.32 -24.34
C VAL A 108 6.17 1.62 -25.07
N THR A 109 6.47 0.43 -25.61
CA THR A 109 5.48 -0.42 -26.29
C THR A 109 5.29 -1.71 -25.51
N LEU A 110 4.03 -2.05 -25.21
CA LEU A 110 3.66 -3.29 -24.53
C LEU A 110 2.87 -4.20 -25.46
N SER A 111 3.11 -5.51 -25.36
CA SER A 111 2.22 -6.49 -25.99
C SER A 111 0.87 -6.49 -25.29
N PRO A 112 -0.26 -6.41 -26.02
CA PRO A 112 -1.60 -6.45 -25.43
C PRO A 112 -1.82 -7.74 -24.61
N LEU A 113 -2.37 -7.61 -23.41
CA LEU A 113 -2.90 -8.76 -22.66
C LEU A 113 -4.33 -9.12 -23.09
N MET A 114 -5.11 -8.10 -23.47
CA MET A 114 -6.50 -8.24 -23.93
C MET A 114 -6.57 -7.94 -25.43
N HIS A 115 -6.73 -9.00 -26.23
CA HIS A 115 -6.89 -8.92 -27.68
C HIS A 115 -8.35 -8.70 -28.10
N GLY A 116 -8.57 -8.06 -29.25
CA GLY A 116 -9.89 -7.67 -29.74
C GLY A 116 -9.85 -6.42 -30.61
N GLY A 117 -10.87 -5.56 -30.50
CA GLY A 117 -11.08 -4.41 -31.38
C GLY A 117 -10.14 -3.22 -31.20
N GLY A 118 -9.09 -3.31 -30.38
CA GLY A 118 -8.06 -2.27 -30.28
C GLY A 118 -8.53 -0.92 -29.73
N GLN A 119 -9.49 -0.92 -28.80
CA GLN A 119 -10.11 0.30 -28.27
C GLN A 119 -9.10 1.26 -27.63
N GLU A 120 -8.22 0.78 -26.76
CA GLU A 120 -7.16 1.57 -26.14
C GLU A 120 -5.83 1.37 -26.89
N ALA A 121 -5.17 2.46 -27.26
CA ALA A 121 -3.91 2.45 -28.02
C ALA A 121 -2.80 1.63 -27.33
N GLY A 122 -2.80 1.57 -25.99
CA GLY A 122 -1.86 0.77 -25.18
C GLY A 122 -2.14 -0.73 -25.15
N GLY A 123 -3.07 -1.26 -25.94
CA GLY A 123 -3.30 -2.70 -26.05
C GLY A 123 -4.29 -3.27 -25.02
N ARG A 124 -5.40 -2.56 -24.77
CA ARG A 124 -6.50 -3.06 -23.95
C ARG A 124 -7.80 -3.07 -24.76
N SER A 125 -8.16 -4.23 -25.28
CA SER A 125 -9.42 -4.41 -26.00
C SER A 125 -10.62 -4.52 -25.06
N GLY A 126 -11.80 -4.23 -25.61
CA GLY A 126 -13.09 -4.22 -24.92
C GLY A 126 -13.62 -2.79 -24.74
N THR A 127 -14.93 -2.63 -24.93
CA THR A 127 -15.61 -1.34 -24.82
C THR A 127 -15.34 -0.70 -23.47
N LEU A 128 -14.95 0.57 -23.48
CA LEU A 128 -14.77 1.37 -22.27
C LEU A 128 -16.12 1.57 -21.60
N SER A 129 -16.13 1.76 -20.28
CA SER A 129 -17.31 2.26 -19.57
C SER A 129 -17.16 3.77 -19.41
N PRO A 130 -17.88 4.61 -20.21
CA PRO A 130 -17.72 6.06 -20.12
C PRO A 130 -18.03 6.60 -18.73
N ALA A 131 -19.01 6.00 -18.03
CA ALA A 131 -19.37 6.38 -16.67
C ALA A 131 -18.23 6.13 -15.66
N LEU A 132 -17.56 4.97 -15.76
CA LEU A 132 -16.43 4.66 -14.88
C LEU A 132 -15.21 5.54 -15.21
N CYS A 133 -14.94 5.78 -16.50
CA CYS A 133 -13.87 6.68 -16.94
C CYS A 133 -14.10 8.12 -16.45
N ALA A 134 -15.32 8.65 -16.63
CA ALA A 134 -15.68 9.99 -16.17
C ALA A 134 -15.61 10.10 -14.63
N GLY A 135 -16.11 9.09 -13.90
CA GLY A 135 -16.02 9.05 -12.44
C GLY A 135 -14.58 8.97 -11.94
N PHE A 136 -13.70 8.23 -12.63
CA PHE A 136 -12.28 8.22 -12.30
C PHE A 136 -11.63 9.58 -12.58
N GLY A 137 -11.89 10.18 -13.75
CA GLY A 137 -11.39 11.52 -14.07
C GLY A 137 -11.79 12.58 -13.05
N ALA A 138 -13.05 12.60 -12.63
CA ALA A 138 -13.55 13.50 -11.60
C ALA A 138 -12.88 13.28 -10.24
N ALA A 139 -12.68 12.02 -9.85
CA ALA A 139 -11.97 11.68 -8.62
C ALA A 139 -10.49 12.10 -8.66
N ALA A 140 -9.82 11.92 -9.80
CA ALA A 140 -8.43 12.33 -10.00
C ALA A 140 -8.28 13.86 -9.95
N GLN A 141 -9.19 14.60 -10.57
CA GLN A 141 -9.21 16.06 -10.50
C GLN A 141 -9.39 16.54 -9.07
N LEU A 142 -10.38 16.01 -8.34
CA LEU A 142 -10.61 16.36 -6.94
C LEU A 142 -9.43 15.98 -6.04
N ALA A 143 -8.81 14.81 -6.25
CA ALA A 143 -7.61 14.40 -5.52
C ALA A 143 -6.45 15.36 -5.74
N LYS A 144 -6.27 15.88 -6.96
CA LYS A 144 -5.27 16.90 -7.28
C LYS A 144 -5.57 18.22 -6.57
N ASP A 145 -6.80 18.71 -6.68
CA ASP A 145 -7.19 20.04 -6.17
C ASP A 145 -7.17 20.08 -4.63
N ALA A 146 -7.54 18.97 -3.97
CA ALA A 146 -7.57 18.86 -2.51
C ALA A 146 -6.25 18.38 -1.89
N GLN A 147 -5.22 18.05 -2.69
CA GLN A 147 -4.05 17.30 -2.23
C GLN A 147 -3.36 17.92 -1.01
N ALA A 148 -3.13 19.23 -1.02
CA ALA A 148 -2.47 19.93 0.08
C ALA A 148 -3.32 19.92 1.37
N ALA A 149 -4.63 20.16 1.23
CA ALA A 149 -5.57 20.16 2.35
C ALA A 149 -5.74 18.75 2.95
N ASP A 150 -5.90 17.74 2.10
CA ASP A 150 -5.99 16.33 2.50
C ASP A 150 -4.71 15.89 3.23
N SER A 151 -3.54 16.26 2.70
CA SER A 151 -2.24 15.93 3.32
C SER A 151 -2.11 16.55 4.71
N ALA A 152 -2.44 17.83 4.87
CA ALA A 152 -2.40 18.52 6.16
C ALA A 152 -3.40 17.92 7.17
N HIS A 153 -4.61 17.59 6.71
CA HIS A 153 -5.63 16.94 7.54
C HIS A 153 -5.16 15.57 8.03
N VAL A 154 -4.71 14.71 7.11
CA VAL A 154 -4.22 13.36 7.42
C VAL A 154 -3.00 13.40 8.33
N ALA A 155 -2.10 14.38 8.17
CA ALA A 155 -0.95 14.54 9.06
C ALA A 155 -1.36 14.84 10.50
N ARG A 156 -2.33 15.74 10.72
CA ARG A 156 -2.89 16.02 12.06
C ARG A 156 -3.53 14.78 12.68
N LEU A 157 -4.38 14.09 11.92
CA LEU A 157 -5.02 12.85 12.36
C LEU A 157 -3.99 11.79 12.76
N ALA A 158 -2.94 11.62 11.96
CA ALA A 158 -1.88 10.65 12.21
C ALA A 158 -1.11 10.98 13.49
N GLN A 159 -0.76 12.25 13.70
CA GLN A 159 -0.06 12.70 14.90
C GLN A 159 -0.90 12.43 16.16
N ALA A 160 -2.18 12.80 16.14
CA ALA A 160 -3.08 12.64 17.27
C ALA A 160 -3.35 11.16 17.59
N ALA A 161 -3.62 10.33 16.57
CA ALA A 161 -3.82 8.89 16.74
C ALA A 161 -2.54 8.20 17.23
N TRP A 162 -1.38 8.53 16.66
CA TRP A 162 -0.11 7.92 17.07
C TRP A 162 0.26 8.27 18.52
N ALA A 163 0.03 9.50 18.97
CA ALA A 163 0.29 9.91 20.35
C ALA A 163 -0.45 9.02 21.37
N LEU A 164 -1.71 8.66 21.10
CA LEU A 164 -2.51 7.77 21.95
C LEU A 164 -1.91 6.36 22.03
N PHE A 165 -1.56 5.78 20.88
CA PHE A 165 -1.04 4.42 20.80
C PHE A 165 0.38 4.29 21.36
N ASN A 166 1.25 5.26 21.05
CA ASN A 166 2.64 5.27 21.51
C ASN A 166 2.74 5.36 23.04
N ALA A 167 1.88 6.19 23.67
CA ALA A 167 1.79 6.27 25.12
C ALA A 167 1.28 4.97 25.77
N SER A 168 0.70 4.07 24.97
CA SER A 168 0.03 2.86 25.44
C SER A 168 0.79 1.56 25.15
N GLY A 169 2.03 1.63 24.68
CA GLY A 169 2.87 0.45 24.45
C GLY A 169 2.59 -0.28 23.14
N TRP A 170 1.82 0.31 22.22
CA TRP A 170 1.70 -0.19 20.86
C TRP A 170 2.99 0.09 20.09
N THR A 171 3.36 -0.82 19.20
CA THR A 171 4.53 -0.64 18.32
C THR A 171 4.10 -0.46 16.87
N LEU A 172 4.67 0.54 16.21
CA LEU A 172 4.51 0.74 14.77
C LEU A 172 5.29 -0.32 13.98
N ASN A 173 4.68 -0.85 12.92
CA ASN A 173 5.30 -1.78 11.98
C ASN A 173 5.77 -1.03 10.72
N GLY A 174 7.06 -1.11 10.42
CA GLY A 174 7.72 -0.38 9.32
C GLY A 174 8.20 1.02 9.71
N SER A 175 8.81 1.72 8.75
CA SER A 175 9.46 3.02 8.94
C SER A 175 8.49 4.07 9.48
N PRO A 176 8.86 4.87 10.49
CA PRO A 176 8.09 6.04 10.92
C PRO A 176 8.32 7.25 10.01
N HIS A 177 9.43 7.28 9.26
CA HIS A 177 9.84 8.45 8.47
C HIS A 177 9.44 8.32 6.99
N ALA A 178 9.71 7.18 6.37
CA ALA A 178 9.35 6.91 4.98
C ALA A 178 7.94 6.31 4.91
N ARG A 179 6.91 7.09 5.22
CA ARG A 179 5.53 6.58 5.39
C ARG A 179 4.48 7.54 4.89
N TYR A 180 3.41 6.99 4.33
CA TYR A 180 2.14 7.70 4.17
C TYR A 180 1.40 7.77 5.53
N PRO A 181 1.16 8.96 6.11
CA PRO A 181 0.65 9.08 7.48
C PRO A 181 -0.75 8.52 7.70
N GLY A 182 -1.59 8.47 6.64
CA GLY A 182 -2.93 7.90 6.69
C GLY A 182 -3.00 6.37 6.82
N ASN A 183 -1.86 5.72 7.07
CA ASN A 183 -1.74 4.29 7.37
C ASN A 183 -0.96 4.09 8.66
N LEU A 184 -1.65 3.58 9.68
CA LEU A 184 -1.03 3.10 10.91
C LEU A 184 -1.17 1.59 10.98
N ASN A 185 -0.05 0.88 10.81
CA ASN A 185 0.03 -0.56 11.05
C ASN A 185 0.72 -0.78 12.39
N LEU A 186 -0.03 -1.24 13.37
CA LEU A 186 0.37 -1.27 14.77
C LEU A 186 0.25 -2.69 15.31
N ARG A 187 1.14 -3.06 16.23
CA ARG A 187 1.03 -4.31 16.99
C ARG A 187 0.99 -4.05 18.47
N TYR A 188 0.25 -4.90 19.17
CA TYR A 188 0.21 -4.92 20.63
C TYR A 188 0.55 -6.34 21.12
N PRO A 189 1.43 -6.50 22.12
CA PRO A 189 1.82 -7.82 22.62
C PRO A 189 0.61 -8.65 23.07
N GLY A 190 0.55 -9.92 22.65
CA GLY A 190 -0.50 -10.85 23.08
C GLY A 190 -1.92 -10.53 22.61
N LEU A 191 -2.12 -9.54 21.74
CA LEU A 191 -3.43 -9.14 21.25
C LEU A 191 -4.10 -10.25 20.41
N ASP A 192 -5.29 -10.67 20.81
CA ASP A 192 -6.21 -11.42 19.97
C ASP A 192 -7.03 -10.44 19.12
N VAL A 193 -6.60 -10.29 17.87
CA VAL A 193 -7.25 -9.40 16.90
C VAL A 193 -8.66 -9.86 16.53
N ALA A 194 -8.94 -11.17 16.53
CA ALA A 194 -10.27 -11.67 16.20
C ALA A 194 -11.27 -11.30 17.31
N ARG A 195 -10.87 -11.46 18.57
CA ARG A 195 -11.64 -10.97 19.72
C ARG A 195 -11.82 -9.46 19.67
N LEU A 196 -10.75 -8.71 19.41
CA LEU A 196 -10.83 -7.23 19.30
C LEU A 196 -11.85 -6.78 18.24
N MET A 197 -11.85 -7.41 17.06
CA MET A 197 -12.83 -7.12 16.01
C MET A 197 -14.26 -7.51 16.40
N SER A 198 -14.43 -8.58 17.18
CA SER A 198 -15.75 -8.98 17.70
C SER A 198 -16.27 -8.03 18.77
N ASP A 199 -15.39 -7.45 19.59
CA ASP A 199 -15.74 -6.51 20.65
C ASP A 199 -16.06 -5.10 20.08
N LEU A 200 -15.49 -4.75 18.93
CA LEU A 200 -15.59 -3.43 18.29
C LEU A 200 -16.25 -3.48 16.91
N ARG A 201 -17.45 -4.08 16.82
CA ARG A 201 -18.15 -4.31 15.53
C ARG A 201 -18.57 -3.05 14.78
N ASP A 202 -18.66 -1.93 15.50
CA ASP A 202 -19.01 -0.61 14.99
C ASP A 202 -17.79 0.20 14.51
N ILE A 203 -16.56 -0.33 14.67
CA ILE A 203 -15.33 0.32 14.21
C ILE A 203 -14.68 -0.53 13.10
N ALA A 204 -14.51 0.06 11.92
CA ALA A 204 -13.88 -0.61 10.79
C ALA A 204 -12.35 -0.44 10.80
N PHE A 205 -11.61 -1.52 11.03
CA PHE A 205 -10.16 -1.62 10.84
C PHE A 205 -9.79 -2.99 10.25
N SER A 206 -8.54 -3.15 9.81
CA SER A 206 -8.07 -4.42 9.22
C SER A 206 -7.15 -5.17 10.19
N ALA A 207 -7.21 -6.51 10.16
CA ALA A 207 -6.18 -7.36 10.78
C ALA A 207 -4.91 -7.39 9.92
N GLY A 208 -3.73 -7.48 10.56
CA GLY A 208 -2.44 -7.69 9.91
C GLY A 208 -2.15 -9.16 9.57
N SER A 209 -3.04 -10.09 9.94
CA SER A 209 -2.99 -11.48 9.49
C SER A 209 -3.89 -11.68 8.27
N ALA A 210 -3.56 -12.63 7.40
CA ALA A 210 -4.38 -12.97 6.24
C ALA A 210 -5.73 -13.63 6.61
N CYS A 211 -6.24 -13.44 7.83
CA CYS A 211 -7.58 -13.85 8.23
C CYS A 211 -8.67 -13.20 7.36
N ALA A 212 -8.39 -12.04 6.73
CA ALA A 212 -9.29 -11.46 5.72
C ALA A 212 -9.35 -12.26 4.40
N SER A 213 -8.35 -13.10 4.09
CA SER A 213 -8.30 -13.91 2.86
C SER A 213 -8.72 -15.37 3.05
N GLY A 214 -9.18 -15.75 4.27
CA GLY A 214 -9.61 -17.11 4.60
C GLY A 214 -8.48 -18.16 4.66
N SER A 215 -7.24 -17.78 4.35
CA SER A 215 -6.11 -18.73 4.28
C SER A 215 -5.45 -19.05 5.62
N GLY A 216 -5.76 -18.29 6.69
CA GLY A 216 -5.16 -18.44 8.02
C GLY A 216 -3.65 -18.16 8.10
N ARG A 217 -3.00 -17.81 6.98
CA ARG A 217 -1.55 -17.61 6.92
C ARG A 217 -1.15 -16.24 7.48
N PRO A 218 -0.05 -16.12 8.23
CA PRO A 218 0.49 -14.82 8.64
C PRO A 218 0.83 -13.95 7.43
N SER A 219 0.72 -12.63 7.58
CA SER A 219 1.07 -11.70 6.52
C SER A 219 2.49 -11.93 6.01
N HIS A 220 2.65 -11.93 4.69
CA HIS A 220 3.96 -12.02 4.07
C HIS A 220 4.74 -10.72 4.22
N VAL A 221 4.07 -9.56 4.27
CA VAL A 221 4.70 -8.25 4.49
C VAL A 221 5.27 -8.18 5.90
N LEU A 222 4.48 -8.53 6.91
CA LEU A 222 4.92 -8.50 8.31
C LEU A 222 6.06 -9.49 8.58
N ARG A 223 6.02 -10.67 7.96
CA ARG A 223 7.14 -11.61 8.01
C ARG A 223 8.39 -11.11 7.28
N ALA A 224 8.22 -10.42 6.16
CA ALA A 224 9.34 -9.87 5.40
C ALA A 224 10.13 -8.81 6.18
N ILE A 225 9.46 -8.04 7.05
CA ILE A 225 10.13 -7.09 7.97
C ILE A 225 10.65 -7.76 9.27
N GLY A 226 10.66 -9.09 9.32
CA GLY A 226 11.23 -9.86 10.42
C GLY A 226 10.32 -10.12 11.62
N LEU A 227 9.00 -9.85 11.52
CA LEU A 227 8.09 -10.20 12.62
C LEU A 227 7.84 -11.70 12.69
N SER A 228 7.76 -12.21 13.92
CA SER A 228 7.30 -13.57 14.17
C SER A 228 5.82 -13.70 13.82
N ASP A 229 5.39 -14.93 13.58
CA ASP A 229 3.98 -15.26 13.33
C ASP A 229 3.04 -14.75 14.43
N ALA A 230 3.49 -14.76 15.70
CA ALA A 230 2.72 -14.24 16.83
C ALA A 230 2.58 -12.71 16.75
N GLN A 231 3.67 -11.99 16.46
CA GLN A 231 3.65 -10.53 16.29
C GLN A 231 2.82 -10.11 15.07
N ALA A 232 2.90 -10.85 13.98
CA ALA A 232 2.11 -10.60 12.78
C ALA A 232 0.60 -10.80 13.05
N ARG A 233 0.24 -11.82 13.84
CA ARG A 233 -1.16 -12.06 14.25
C ARG A 233 -1.70 -11.02 15.23
N SER A 234 -0.83 -10.38 16.01
CA SER A 234 -1.20 -9.34 16.97
C SER A 234 -1.15 -7.91 16.40
N SER A 235 -1.10 -7.80 15.06
CA SER A 235 -1.07 -6.53 14.33
C SER A 235 -2.44 -6.14 13.77
N ILE A 236 -2.74 -4.85 13.78
CA ILE A 236 -3.90 -4.23 13.12
C ILE A 236 -3.45 -3.10 12.19
N ARG A 237 -4.30 -2.74 11.24
CA ARG A 237 -4.11 -1.58 10.36
C ARG A 237 -5.33 -0.67 10.43
N ILE A 238 -5.08 0.58 10.78
CA ILE A 238 -6.05 1.67 10.78
C ILE A 238 -5.70 2.59 9.61
N GLY A 239 -6.70 2.88 8.78
CA GLY A 239 -6.58 3.80 7.66
C GLY A 239 -7.59 4.92 7.79
N PHE A 240 -7.14 6.15 7.56
CA PHE A 240 -7.95 7.36 7.63
C PHE A 240 -7.58 8.32 6.50
N GLY A 241 -8.49 9.24 6.19
CA GLY A 241 -8.36 10.10 5.02
C GLY A 241 -9.26 11.33 5.08
N ARG A 242 -9.56 11.88 3.91
CA ARG A 242 -10.32 13.13 3.70
C ARG A 242 -11.58 13.26 4.55
N TYR A 243 -12.36 12.19 4.67
CA TYR A 243 -13.67 12.21 5.33
C TYR A 243 -13.64 11.73 6.77
N THR A 244 -12.48 11.37 7.31
CA THR A 244 -12.36 10.96 8.71
C THR A 244 -12.39 12.20 9.59
N GLN A 245 -13.31 12.24 10.56
CA GLN A 245 -13.34 13.29 11.57
C GLN A 245 -12.37 12.96 12.71
N GLU A 246 -11.78 13.99 13.31
CA GLU A 246 -10.75 13.83 14.33
C GLU A 246 -11.32 13.23 15.62
N ASP A 247 -12.49 13.69 16.07
CA ASP A 247 -13.18 13.19 17.25
C ASP A 247 -13.58 11.71 17.10
N GLU A 248 -14.14 11.33 15.95
CA GLU A 248 -14.48 9.94 15.62
C GLU A 248 -13.24 9.05 15.62
N LEU A 249 -12.13 9.51 15.02
CA LEU A 249 -10.88 8.76 14.99
C LEU A 249 -10.31 8.56 16.39
N LEU A 250 -10.22 9.64 17.18
CA LEU A 250 -9.64 9.57 18.53
C LEU A 250 -10.50 8.73 19.46
N GLU A 251 -11.82 8.77 19.31
CA GLU A 251 -12.72 7.88 20.06
C GLU A 251 -12.51 6.42 19.68
N ALA A 252 -12.42 6.13 18.38
CA ALA A 252 -12.10 4.78 17.92
C ALA A 252 -10.74 4.30 18.45
N CYS A 253 -9.71 5.14 18.42
CA CYS A 253 -8.37 4.80 18.96
C CYS A 253 -8.42 4.50 20.46
N ARG A 254 -9.12 5.31 21.27
CA ARG A 254 -9.28 5.06 22.72
C ARG A 254 -10.00 3.74 22.98
N ARG A 255 -11.07 3.45 22.24
CA ARG A 255 -11.82 2.19 22.40
C ARG A 255 -11.00 0.96 21.98
N ILE A 256 -10.21 1.08 20.91
CA ILE A 256 -9.26 0.03 20.47
C ILE A 256 -8.23 -0.24 21.57
N ASP A 257 -7.60 0.81 22.12
CA ASP A 257 -6.61 0.66 23.18
C ASP A 257 -7.20 0.04 24.46
N ALA A 258 -8.35 0.54 24.90
CA ALA A 258 -9.04 0.02 26.09
C ALA A 258 -9.40 -1.46 25.93
N ALA A 259 -9.94 -1.86 24.77
CA ALA A 259 -10.28 -3.25 24.49
C ALA A 259 -9.04 -4.15 24.43
N ALA A 260 -7.94 -3.69 23.82
CA ALA A 260 -6.68 -4.42 23.78
C ALA A 260 -6.09 -4.65 25.18
N ARG A 261 -6.13 -3.63 26.04
CA ARG A 261 -5.67 -3.74 27.44
C ARG A 261 -6.54 -4.68 28.27
N ALA A 262 -7.87 -4.66 28.06
CA ALA A 262 -8.78 -5.56 28.76
C ALA A 262 -8.49 -7.05 28.48
N GLN A 263 -7.89 -7.38 27.32
CA GLN A 263 -7.47 -8.74 27.02
C GLN A 263 -6.26 -9.20 27.87
N GLN A 264 -5.40 -8.28 28.31
CA GLN A 264 -4.23 -8.60 29.14
C GLN A 264 -4.59 -8.88 30.60
N VAL A 265 -5.66 -8.27 31.11
CA VAL A 265 -6.12 -8.45 32.50
C VAL A 265 -6.87 -9.77 32.67
N ALA A 266 -7.41 -10.33 31.57
CA ALA A 266 -8.20 -11.55 31.56
C ALA A 266 -7.39 -12.82 31.20
N ALA A 267 -6.07 -12.69 30.99
CA ALA A 267 -5.14 -13.77 30.66
C ALA A 267 -4.27 -14.12 31.87
#